data_AF-V8ALT3-F1
#
_entry.id   AF-V8ALT3-F1
#
_cell.length_a   1.000
_cell.length_b   1.000
_cell.length_c   1.000
_cell.angle_alpha   90.00
_cell.angle_beta   90.00
_cell.angle_gamma   90.00
#
_symmetry.space_group_name_H-M   'P 1'
#
loop_
_entity.id
_entity.type
_entity.pdbx_description
1 polymer ?
#
loop_
_entity_poly.entity_id
_entity_poly.type
_entity_poly.pdbx_seq_one_letter_code
_entity_poly.pdbx_strand_id
1 'polypeptide(L)'
;MDKYQAIQEFINLAEKNHRIETLDKIYWRNQLLHFLGMNDWDEPQVTEEHEPLILMDQLMILARENHAFPPEEEEFYEAALMDFISPTPSQINREFWQNYQESPKKATDYFYGLTQEINQVKTRDIAKNIAFNHHSKYGDLEITINLSKPEKDPKAIAAAKLIKDSSYPACALCIENEGLYGGGNKAARSNHRLIRLKLHDEEWAFNIRLMLIIMNTPLC
;
A
#
# COMPACT_ATOMS: atom_id res chain seq x y z
N MET A 1 17.78 -9.09 -12.44
CA MET A 1 16.70 -8.53 -13.27
C MET A 1 17.21 -7.22 -13.86
N ASP A 2 16.93 -6.98 -15.14
CA ASP A 2 17.26 -5.70 -15.79
C ASP A 2 16.40 -4.56 -15.21
N LYS A 3 16.96 -3.35 -15.07
CA LYS A 3 16.28 -2.21 -14.43
C LYS A 3 15.05 -1.75 -15.23
N TYR A 4 15.14 -1.75 -16.57
CA TYR A 4 14.03 -1.33 -17.42
C TYR A 4 12.96 -2.39 -17.53
N GLN A 5 13.35 -3.67 -17.51
CA GLN A 5 12.40 -4.77 -17.38
C GLN A 5 11.53 -4.61 -16.13
N ALA A 6 12.15 -4.36 -14.96
CA ALA A 6 11.40 -4.16 -13.72
C ALA A 6 10.39 -3.01 -13.82
N ILE A 7 10.81 -1.88 -14.42
CA ILE A 7 9.95 -0.70 -14.66
C ILE A 7 8.80 -1.04 -15.61
N GLN A 8 9.09 -1.74 -16.72
CA GLN A 8 8.07 -2.14 -17.70
C GLN A 8 7.03 -3.08 -17.10
N GLU A 9 7.46 -4.08 -16.33
CA GLU A 9 6.58 -5.00 -15.62
C GLU A 9 5.70 -4.26 -14.60
N PHE A 10 6.26 -3.27 -13.88
CA PHE A 10 5.49 -2.47 -12.94
C PHE A 10 4.42 -1.59 -13.63
N ILE A 11 4.71 -1.06 -14.81
CA ILE A 11 3.72 -0.34 -15.63
C ILE A 11 2.62 -1.30 -16.12
N ASN A 12 2.99 -2.53 -16.51
CA ASN A 12 2.01 -3.55 -16.91
C ASN A 12 1.10 -3.93 -15.74
N LEU A 13 1.62 -3.99 -14.51
CA LEU A 13 0.80 -4.19 -13.30
C LEU A 13 -0.16 -3.02 -13.07
N ALA A 14 0.28 -1.78 -13.27
CA ALA A 14 -0.61 -0.63 -13.15
C ALA A 14 -1.78 -0.70 -14.15
N GLU A 15 -1.54 -1.16 -15.38
CA GLU A 15 -2.60 -1.39 -16.36
C GLU A 15 -3.51 -2.55 -15.96
N LYS A 16 -2.93 -3.69 -15.56
CA LYS A 16 -3.67 -4.88 -15.06
C LYS A 16 -4.59 -4.52 -13.90
N ASN A 17 -4.12 -3.65 -13.01
CA ASN A 17 -4.89 -3.20 -11.84
C ASN A 17 -5.87 -2.07 -12.17
N HIS A 18 -6.03 -1.73 -13.44
CA HIS A 18 -6.86 -0.63 -13.92
C HIS A 18 -6.46 0.74 -13.33
N ARG A 19 -5.23 0.92 -12.83
CA ARG A 19 -4.73 2.22 -12.39
C ARG A 19 -4.54 3.15 -13.58
N ILE A 20 -4.04 2.62 -14.70
CA ILE A 20 -3.84 3.37 -15.94
C ILE A 20 -4.51 2.66 -17.11
N GLU A 21 -4.71 3.39 -18.20
CA GLU A 21 -5.10 2.81 -19.49
C GLU A 21 -3.89 2.63 -20.40
N THR A 22 -4.03 1.86 -21.49
CA THR A 22 -2.94 1.58 -22.43
C THR A 22 -2.33 2.85 -23.03
N LEU A 23 -3.14 3.89 -23.24
CA LEU A 23 -2.68 5.17 -23.78
C LEU A 23 -1.71 5.89 -22.83
N ASP A 24 -1.80 5.61 -21.52
CA ASP A 24 -1.03 6.29 -20.49
C ASP A 24 0.36 5.68 -20.28
N LYS A 25 0.68 4.53 -20.89
CA LYS A 25 1.93 3.78 -20.60
C LYS A 25 3.19 4.64 -20.70
N ILE A 26 3.32 5.46 -21.74
CA ILE A 26 4.49 6.34 -21.92
C ILE A 26 4.52 7.45 -20.86
N TYR A 27 3.36 8.03 -20.55
CA TYR A 27 3.26 9.04 -19.50
C TYR A 27 3.63 8.43 -18.14
N TRP A 28 3.08 7.26 -17.82
CA TRP A 28 3.30 6.55 -16.57
C TRP A 28 4.76 6.13 -16.40
N ARG A 29 5.39 5.65 -17.48
CA ARG A 29 6.82 5.39 -17.53
C ARG A 29 7.64 6.61 -17.12
N ASN A 30 7.35 7.77 -17.71
CA ASN A 30 8.09 8.99 -17.40
C ASN A 30 7.88 9.44 -15.95
N GLN A 31 6.66 9.28 -15.41
CA GLN A 31 6.39 9.55 -14.00
C GLN A 31 7.19 8.61 -13.07
N LEU A 32 7.22 7.31 -13.39
CA LEU A 32 7.95 6.32 -12.61
C LEU A 32 9.47 6.53 -12.70
N LEU A 33 10.01 6.83 -13.89
CA LEU A 33 11.43 7.17 -14.05
C LEU A 33 11.81 8.39 -13.22
N HIS A 34 11.01 9.46 -13.28
CA HIS A 34 11.24 10.65 -12.45
C HIS A 34 11.21 10.31 -10.96
N PHE A 35 10.21 9.54 -10.52
CA PHE A 35 10.09 9.10 -9.14
C PHE A 35 11.35 8.36 -8.69
N LEU A 36 11.84 7.40 -9.48
CA LEU A 36 13.05 6.60 -9.23
C LEU A 36 14.38 7.35 -9.38
N GLY A 37 14.37 8.65 -9.70
CA GLY A 37 15.58 9.43 -9.93
C GLY A 37 16.32 9.12 -11.24
N MET A 38 15.60 8.62 -12.26
CA MET A 38 16.14 8.25 -13.56
C MET A 38 15.77 9.26 -14.66
N ASN A 39 16.60 9.32 -15.70
CA ASN A 39 16.40 10.19 -16.87
C ASN A 39 16.66 9.49 -18.22
N ASP A 40 16.91 8.18 -18.19
CA ASP A 40 17.18 7.32 -19.34
C ASP A 40 16.12 6.20 -19.47
N TRP A 41 15.97 5.68 -20.69
CA TRP A 41 15.11 4.53 -21.00
C TRP A 41 15.70 3.74 -22.17
N ASP A 42 15.82 2.43 -21.99
CA ASP A 42 16.02 1.48 -23.07
C ASP A 42 14.88 0.46 -23.06
N GLU A 43 14.40 0.08 -24.25
CA GLU A 43 13.28 -0.84 -24.36
C GLU A 43 13.70 -2.27 -23.95
N PRO A 44 13.17 -2.82 -22.84
CA PRO A 44 13.59 -4.11 -22.36
C PRO A 44 12.96 -5.24 -23.18
N GLN A 45 13.64 -6.38 -23.24
CA GLN A 45 13.00 -7.63 -23.64
C GLN A 45 12.43 -8.28 -22.38
N VAL A 46 11.11 -8.27 -22.22
CA VAL A 46 10.45 -8.94 -21.09
C VAL A 46 10.50 -10.45 -21.35
N THR A 47 11.35 -11.16 -20.61
CA THR A 47 11.55 -12.60 -20.78
C THR A 47 10.70 -13.45 -19.82
N GLU A 48 10.31 -12.87 -18.70
CA GLU A 48 9.51 -13.51 -17.65
C GLU A 48 8.75 -12.45 -16.84
N GLU A 49 7.64 -12.84 -16.21
CA GLU A 49 6.87 -11.98 -15.31
C GLU A 49 7.18 -12.30 -13.86
N HIS A 50 7.36 -11.26 -13.05
CA HIS A 50 7.68 -11.37 -11.63
C HIS A 50 6.52 -10.95 -10.73
N GLU A 51 6.54 -11.46 -9.49
CA GLU A 51 5.58 -11.02 -8.49
C GLU A 51 5.75 -9.53 -8.16
N PRO A 52 4.65 -8.78 -7.92
CA PRO A 52 4.68 -7.34 -7.69
C PRO A 52 5.61 -6.91 -6.56
N LEU A 53 5.68 -7.70 -5.49
CA LEU A 53 6.53 -7.41 -4.36
C LEU A 53 8.03 -7.66 -4.65
N ILE A 54 8.38 -8.52 -5.62
CA ILE A 54 9.77 -8.68 -6.10
C ILE A 54 10.17 -7.45 -6.92
N LEU A 55 9.26 -6.96 -7.77
CA LEU A 55 9.48 -5.74 -8.54
C LEU A 55 9.65 -4.53 -7.61
N MET A 56 8.79 -4.41 -6.58
CA MET A 56 8.92 -3.39 -5.54
C MET A 56 10.31 -3.39 -4.92
N ASP A 57 10.81 -4.56 -4.47
CA ASP A 57 12.13 -4.68 -3.85
C ASP A 57 13.24 -4.18 -4.79
N GLN A 58 13.19 -4.55 -6.07
CA GLN A 58 14.17 -4.11 -7.07
C GLN A 58 14.12 -2.61 -7.33
N LEU A 59 12.92 -2.04 -7.45
CA LEU A 59 12.74 -0.61 -7.68
C LEU A 59 13.14 0.23 -6.45
N MET A 60 12.95 -0.30 -5.23
CA MET A 60 13.45 0.32 -3.99
C MET A 60 14.99 0.32 -3.93
N ILE A 61 15.65 -0.75 -4.37
CA ILE A 61 17.12 -0.79 -4.50
C ILE A 61 17.59 0.30 -5.47
N LEU A 62 16.97 0.37 -6.65
CA LEU A 62 17.31 1.36 -7.68
C LEU A 62 17.12 2.80 -7.19
N ALA A 63 16.00 3.08 -6.52
CA ALA A 63 15.72 4.39 -5.95
C ALA A 63 16.75 4.78 -4.86
N ARG A 64 17.21 3.81 -4.06
CA ARG A 64 18.27 4.02 -3.05
C ARG A 64 19.61 4.34 -3.72
N GLU A 65 19.98 3.59 -4.75
CA GLU A 65 21.21 3.82 -5.54
C GLU A 65 21.22 5.19 -6.22
N ASN A 66 20.05 5.64 -6.69
CA ASN A 66 19.88 6.96 -7.32
C ASN A 66 19.69 8.10 -6.30
N HIS A 67 19.70 7.81 -4.99
CA HIS A 67 19.43 8.78 -3.94
C HIS A 67 18.09 9.52 -4.10
N ALA A 68 17.06 8.83 -4.59
CA ALA A 68 15.74 9.41 -4.84
C ALA A 68 14.99 9.81 -3.55
N PHE A 69 15.37 9.23 -2.41
CA PHE A 69 14.79 9.52 -1.10
C PHE A 69 15.85 9.37 0.01
N PRO A 70 15.67 10.04 1.17
CA PRO A 70 16.55 9.87 2.32
C PRO A 70 16.21 8.57 3.10
N PRO A 71 17.18 7.86 3.70
CA PRO A 71 16.93 6.54 4.31
C PRO A 71 15.81 6.49 5.36
N GLU A 72 15.59 7.57 6.10
CA GLU A 72 14.51 7.72 7.08
C GLU A 72 13.10 7.71 6.48
N GLU A 73 12.96 7.95 5.17
CA GLU A 73 11.68 7.97 4.46
C GLU A 73 11.39 6.67 3.70
N GLU A 74 12.22 5.62 3.87
CA GLU A 74 12.11 4.37 3.12
C GLU A 74 10.70 3.77 3.12
N GLU A 75 10.04 3.70 4.28
CA GLU A 75 8.68 3.18 4.39
C GLU A 75 7.65 4.04 3.62
N PHE A 76 7.78 5.37 3.67
CA PHE A 76 6.88 6.29 2.95
C PHE A 76 7.07 6.19 1.45
N TYR A 77 8.32 6.09 1.02
CA TYR A 77 8.68 5.93 -0.38
C TYR A 77 8.21 4.57 -0.93
N GLU A 78 8.35 3.48 -0.16
CA GLU A 78 7.79 2.16 -0.51
C GLU A 78 6.27 2.23 -0.70
N ALA A 79 5.54 2.83 0.24
CA ALA A 79 4.09 2.96 0.14
C ALA A 79 3.67 3.83 -1.05
N ALA A 80 4.43 4.88 -1.36
CA ALA A 80 4.21 5.73 -2.53
C ALA A 80 4.54 5.02 -3.84
N LEU A 81 5.60 4.21 -3.89
CA LEU A 81 5.92 3.36 -5.03
C LEU A 81 4.77 2.40 -5.31
N MET A 82 4.24 1.73 -4.29
CA MET A 82 3.11 0.83 -4.48
C MET A 82 1.81 1.55 -4.87
N ASP A 83 1.67 2.85 -4.60
CA ASP A 83 0.54 3.65 -5.11
C ASP A 83 0.52 3.73 -6.64
N PHE A 84 1.67 3.61 -7.32
CA PHE A 84 1.74 3.63 -8.79
C PHE A 84 1.01 2.46 -9.46
N ILE A 85 0.81 1.34 -8.74
CA ILE A 85 0.04 0.18 -9.23
C ILE A 85 -1.30 0.04 -8.51
N SER A 86 -1.62 0.97 -7.61
CA SER A 86 -2.86 0.92 -6.82
C SER A 86 -3.98 1.64 -7.57
N PRO A 87 -5.10 0.97 -7.92
CA PRO A 87 -6.22 1.60 -8.64
C PRO A 87 -6.72 2.84 -7.91
N THR A 88 -7.27 3.82 -8.60
CA THR A 88 -7.85 4.98 -7.89
C THR A 88 -9.02 4.57 -6.98
N PRO A 89 -9.35 5.36 -5.93
CA PRO A 89 -10.49 5.06 -5.07
C PRO A 89 -11.81 4.84 -5.84
N SER A 90 -12.03 5.55 -6.96
CA SER A 90 -13.23 5.36 -7.78
C SER A 90 -13.23 4.03 -8.55
N GLN A 91 -12.09 3.61 -9.08
CA GLN A 91 -11.94 2.35 -9.82
C GLN A 91 -12.11 1.15 -8.90
N ILE A 92 -11.39 1.11 -7.76
CA ILE A 92 -11.48 -0.02 -6.83
C ILE A 92 -12.88 -0.19 -6.25
N ASN A 93 -13.56 0.92 -5.92
CA ASN A 93 -14.93 0.88 -5.43
C ASN A 93 -15.89 0.36 -6.50
N ARG A 94 -15.74 0.79 -7.76
CA ARG A 94 -16.54 0.29 -8.87
C ARG A 94 -16.36 -1.22 -9.04
N GLU A 95 -15.13 -1.68 -9.11
CA GLU A 95 -14.79 -3.09 -9.30
C GLU A 95 -15.28 -3.96 -8.14
N PHE A 96 -15.10 -3.50 -6.90
CA PHE A 96 -15.62 -4.19 -5.72
C PHE A 96 -17.13 -4.35 -5.78
N TRP A 97 -17.87 -3.27 -6.02
CA TRP A 97 -19.33 -3.31 -6.02
C TRP A 97 -19.91 -4.05 -7.22
N GLN A 98 -19.21 -4.09 -8.35
CA GLN A 98 -19.54 -4.94 -9.49
C GLN A 98 -19.38 -6.43 -9.13
N ASN A 99 -18.23 -6.83 -8.58
CA ASN A 99 -18.02 -8.19 -8.11
C ASN A 99 -19.00 -8.59 -6.99
N TYR A 100 -19.44 -7.63 -6.17
CA TYR A 100 -20.40 -7.86 -5.11
C TYR A 100 -21.79 -8.23 -5.65
N GLN A 101 -22.17 -7.75 -6.84
CA GLN A 101 -23.42 -8.16 -7.49
C GLN A 101 -23.44 -9.66 -7.82
N GLU A 102 -22.27 -10.25 -8.08
CA GLU A 102 -22.15 -11.69 -8.29
C GLU A 102 -22.13 -12.45 -6.97
N SER A 103 -21.23 -12.06 -6.05
CA SER A 103 -21.29 -12.54 -4.67
C SER A 103 -20.43 -11.67 -3.73
N PRO A 104 -20.79 -11.56 -2.45
CA PRO A 104 -19.94 -10.91 -1.44
C PRO A 104 -18.54 -11.51 -1.39
N LYS A 105 -18.42 -12.85 -1.53
CA LYS A 105 -17.14 -13.55 -1.51
C LYS A 105 -16.23 -13.09 -2.65
N LYS A 106 -16.74 -12.99 -3.87
CA LYS A 106 -15.96 -12.56 -5.03
C LYS A 106 -15.39 -11.15 -4.83
N ALA A 107 -16.20 -10.22 -4.32
CA ALA A 107 -15.77 -8.85 -4.03
C ALA A 107 -14.66 -8.81 -2.96
N THR A 108 -14.83 -9.56 -1.86
CA THR A 108 -13.86 -9.60 -0.78
C THR A 108 -12.58 -10.33 -1.17
N ASP A 109 -12.66 -11.41 -1.97
CA ASP A 109 -11.50 -12.12 -2.49
C ASP A 109 -10.69 -11.21 -3.43
N TYR A 110 -11.36 -10.51 -4.34
CA TYR A 110 -10.74 -9.51 -5.23
C TYR A 110 -10.02 -8.44 -4.42
N PHE A 111 -10.72 -7.80 -3.47
CA PHE A 111 -10.13 -6.73 -2.68
C PHE A 111 -8.98 -7.23 -1.81
N TYR A 112 -9.09 -8.42 -1.24
CA TYR A 112 -8.00 -9.00 -0.45
C TYR A 112 -6.77 -9.26 -1.31
N GLY A 113 -6.94 -9.93 -2.45
CA GLY A 113 -5.85 -10.18 -3.40
C GLY A 113 -5.14 -8.89 -3.81
N LEU A 114 -5.91 -7.86 -4.20
CA LEU A 114 -5.34 -6.55 -4.54
C LEU A 114 -4.56 -5.93 -3.37
N THR A 115 -5.11 -5.96 -2.14
CA THR A 115 -4.41 -5.38 -0.97
C THR A 115 -3.11 -6.12 -0.62
N GLN A 116 -3.02 -7.41 -0.91
CA GLN A 116 -1.76 -8.17 -0.80
C GLN A 116 -0.80 -7.76 -1.92
N GLU A 117 -1.30 -7.64 -3.14
CA GLU A 117 -0.52 -7.28 -4.34
C GLU A 117 0.14 -5.91 -4.20
N ILE A 118 -0.61 -4.91 -3.73
CA ILE A 118 -0.13 -3.53 -3.55
C ILE A 118 0.65 -3.35 -2.23
N ASN A 119 0.95 -4.42 -1.50
CA ASN A 119 1.60 -4.38 -0.17
C ASN A 119 0.86 -3.54 0.90
N GLN A 120 -0.45 -3.33 0.77
CA GLN A 120 -1.26 -2.70 1.82
C GLN A 120 -1.44 -3.66 3.01
N VAL A 121 -1.72 -4.93 2.71
CA VAL A 121 -1.61 -6.03 3.68
C VAL A 121 -0.23 -6.62 3.53
N LYS A 122 0.67 -6.27 4.45
CA LYS A 122 2.07 -6.73 4.45
C LYS A 122 2.17 -8.21 4.84
N THR A 123 1.75 -9.11 3.96
CA THR A 123 1.73 -10.57 4.17
C THR A 123 3.10 -11.14 4.49
N ARG A 124 4.14 -10.67 3.78
CA ARG A 124 5.55 -11.04 4.01
C ARG A 124 6.00 -10.71 5.43
N ASP A 125 5.50 -9.62 5.99
CA ASP A 125 5.84 -9.17 7.33
C ASP A 125 5.04 -9.89 8.41
N ILE A 126 3.75 -10.12 8.16
CA ILE A 126 2.90 -10.93 9.03
C ILE A 126 3.42 -12.36 9.13
N ALA A 127 3.95 -12.93 8.04
CA ALA A 127 4.53 -14.27 8.01
C ALA A 127 5.77 -14.42 8.90
N LYS A 128 6.44 -13.32 9.26
CA LYS A 128 7.58 -13.32 10.20
C LYS A 128 7.12 -13.34 11.66
N ASN A 129 5.84 -13.08 11.95
CA ASN A 129 5.35 -13.04 13.33
C ASN A 129 5.50 -14.39 14.02
N ILE A 130 5.83 -14.35 15.31
CA ILE A 130 5.90 -15.55 16.15
C ILE A 130 4.54 -15.74 16.80
N ALA A 131 3.92 -16.91 16.62
CA ALA A 131 2.65 -17.25 17.25
C ALA A 131 2.84 -18.30 18.35
N PHE A 132 2.22 -18.05 19.51
CA PHE A 132 2.13 -18.96 20.64
C PHE A 132 0.68 -19.38 20.80
N ASN A 133 0.42 -20.66 20.50
CA ASN A 133 -0.91 -21.25 20.64
C ASN A 133 -0.99 -22.03 21.94
N HIS A 134 -2.06 -21.83 22.70
CA HIS A 134 -2.33 -22.54 23.94
C HIS A 134 -3.80 -22.95 24.02
N HIS A 135 -4.04 -24.25 24.14
CA HIS A 135 -5.39 -24.75 24.36
C HIS A 135 -5.82 -24.47 25.80
N SER A 136 -6.93 -23.75 25.98
CA SER A 136 -7.51 -23.47 27.28
C SER A 136 -8.91 -24.07 27.40
N LYS A 137 -9.42 -24.17 28.63
CA LYS A 137 -10.82 -24.57 28.89
C LYS A 137 -11.87 -23.61 28.30
N TYR A 138 -11.44 -22.45 27.79
CA TYR A 138 -12.30 -21.44 27.15
C TYR A 138 -12.13 -21.38 25.63
N GLY A 139 -11.36 -22.30 25.05
CA GLY A 139 -11.00 -22.31 23.64
C GLY A 139 -9.49 -22.09 23.43
N ASP A 140 -9.10 -22.07 22.16
CA ASP A 140 -7.71 -21.86 21.77
C ASP A 140 -7.33 -20.39 21.94
N LEU A 141 -6.25 -20.16 22.67
CA LEU A 141 -5.62 -18.85 22.83
C LEU A 141 -4.45 -18.76 21.85
N GLU A 142 -4.45 -17.74 20.98
CA GLU A 142 -3.31 -17.38 20.16
C GLU A 142 -2.72 -16.04 20.64
N ILE A 143 -1.42 -16.02 20.92
CA ILE A 143 -0.65 -14.80 21.22
C ILE A 143 0.39 -14.63 20.12
N THR A 144 0.43 -13.48 19.45
CA THR A 144 1.43 -13.19 18.41
C THR A 144 2.38 -12.07 18.81
N ILE A 145 3.67 -12.23 18.49
CA ILE A 145 4.67 -11.16 18.55
C ILE A 145 4.81 -10.57 17.16
N ASN A 146 4.51 -9.28 17.02
CA ASN A 146 4.62 -8.58 15.75
C ASN A 146 6.07 -8.14 15.49
N LEU A 147 6.81 -8.90 14.68
CA LEU A 147 8.20 -8.56 14.34
C LEU A 147 8.32 -7.45 13.28
N SER A 148 7.21 -7.10 12.62
CA SER A 148 7.18 -6.07 11.58
C SER A 148 7.14 -4.63 12.10
N LYS A 149 6.94 -4.45 13.41
CA LYS A 149 6.97 -3.14 14.08
C LYS A 149 8.00 -3.18 15.20
N PRO A 150 9.29 -2.99 14.91
CA PRO A 150 10.29 -2.84 15.96
C PRO A 150 9.94 -1.65 16.85
N GLU A 151 10.27 -1.76 18.13
CA GLU A 151 10.10 -0.67 19.09
C GLU A 151 10.88 0.55 18.59
N LYS A 152 10.23 1.74 18.53
CA LYS A 152 10.86 2.95 18.00
C LYS A 152 12.09 3.30 18.86
N ASP A 153 13.24 3.54 18.21
CA ASP A 153 14.45 4.02 18.88
C ASP A 153 14.12 5.31 19.70
N PRO A 154 14.53 5.41 20.98
CA PRO A 154 14.41 6.63 21.77
C PRO A 154 14.85 7.92 21.04
N LYS A 155 15.85 7.85 20.17
CA LYS A 155 16.29 8.97 19.33
C LYS A 155 15.24 9.35 18.28
N ALA A 156 14.63 8.36 17.64
CA ALA A 156 13.53 8.59 16.70
C ALA A 156 12.30 9.18 17.42
N ILE A 157 12.02 8.75 18.66
CA ILE A 157 10.95 9.32 19.51
C ILE A 157 11.26 10.79 19.87
N ALA A 158 12.52 11.12 20.16
CA ALA A 158 12.92 12.49 20.46
C ALA A 158 12.83 13.41 19.23
N ALA A 159 13.29 12.94 18.06
CA ALA A 159 13.18 13.67 16.80
C ALA A 159 11.71 13.89 16.38
N ALA A 160 10.88 12.85 16.52
CA ALA A 160 9.44 12.89 16.31
C ALA A 160 8.72 13.99 17.10
N LYS A 161 9.15 14.27 18.34
CA LYS A 161 8.55 15.32 19.18
C LYS A 161 8.83 16.74 18.71
N LEU A 162 9.85 16.92 17.87
CA LEU A 162 10.24 18.22 17.32
C LEU A 162 9.52 18.54 16.00
N ILE A 163 8.95 17.52 15.35
CA ILE A 163 8.15 17.69 14.15
C ILE A 163 6.80 18.28 14.56
N LYS A 164 6.44 19.41 13.93
CA LYS A 164 5.16 20.07 14.19
C LYS A 164 4.03 19.11 13.79
N ASP A 165 3.25 18.65 14.77
CA ASP A 165 2.10 17.79 14.51
C ASP A 165 1.15 18.49 13.53
N SER A 166 0.90 17.81 12.41
CA SER A 166 -0.09 18.19 11.42
C SER A 166 -1.34 17.39 11.74
N SER A 167 -2.47 18.07 11.90
CA SER A 167 -3.77 17.46 12.20
C SER A 167 -4.39 16.69 11.02
N TYR A 168 -3.69 16.61 9.89
CA TYR A 168 -4.14 15.95 8.67
C TYR A 168 -3.14 14.86 8.27
N PRO A 169 -3.55 13.59 8.09
CA PRO A 169 -4.86 13.04 8.38
C PRO A 169 -5.14 13.04 9.88
N ALA A 170 -6.43 13.00 10.27
CA ALA A 170 -6.80 12.92 11.68
C ALA A 170 -6.29 11.64 12.35
N CYS A 171 -6.18 10.56 11.57
CA CYS A 171 -5.80 9.24 12.04
C CYS A 171 -5.10 8.41 10.96
N ALA A 172 -4.50 7.29 11.38
CA ALA A 172 -3.80 6.37 10.48
C ALA A 172 -4.70 5.53 9.57
N LEU A 173 -6.02 5.54 9.75
CA LEU A 173 -6.96 4.74 8.94
C LEU A 173 -7.92 5.61 8.13
N CYS A 174 -7.74 6.92 8.22
CA CYS A 174 -8.59 7.93 7.63
C CYS A 174 -8.49 7.90 6.10
N ILE A 175 -9.59 8.20 5.41
CA ILE A 175 -9.65 8.20 3.93
C ILE A 175 -8.65 9.19 3.31
N GLU A 176 -8.29 10.21 4.05
CA GLU A 176 -7.29 11.23 3.74
C GLU A 176 -5.87 10.65 3.54
N ASN A 177 -5.62 9.40 3.96
CA ASN A 177 -4.37 8.71 3.69
C ASN A 177 -4.28 8.18 2.25
N GLU A 178 -5.39 7.98 1.52
CA GLU A 178 -5.38 7.48 0.14
C GLU A 178 -4.56 8.44 -0.75
N GLY A 179 -3.39 7.99 -1.23
CA GLY A 179 -2.47 8.78 -2.07
C GLY A 179 -1.60 9.81 -1.33
N LEU A 180 -1.68 9.90 0.00
CA LEU A 180 -0.87 10.84 0.78
C LEU A 180 0.53 10.28 1.04
N TYR A 181 1.57 10.98 0.56
CA TYR A 181 2.97 10.59 0.81
C TYR A 181 3.30 10.46 2.30
N GLY A 182 2.91 11.47 3.11
CA GLY A 182 3.08 11.43 4.56
C GLY A 182 4.36 12.11 5.05
N GLY A 183 5.03 11.47 6.02
CA GLY A 183 6.25 11.96 6.68
C GLY A 183 6.14 12.09 8.20
N GLY A 184 7.29 12.05 8.89
CA GLY A 184 7.40 12.25 10.34
C GLY A 184 6.68 11.17 11.16
N ASN A 185 5.71 11.57 11.99
CA ASN A 185 4.98 10.66 12.90
C ASN A 185 3.79 9.93 12.24
N LYS A 186 3.52 10.19 10.97
CA LYS A 186 2.38 9.60 10.26
C LYS A 186 2.69 8.18 9.80
N ALA A 187 1.65 7.39 9.51
CA ALA A 187 1.83 6.06 8.95
C ALA A 187 2.05 6.14 7.42
N ALA A 188 3.01 5.40 6.89
CA ALA A 188 3.23 5.26 5.46
C ALA A 188 2.08 4.47 4.80
N ARG A 189 1.19 5.18 4.09
CA ARG A 189 -0.10 4.63 3.64
C ARG A 189 -0.59 5.19 2.30
N SER A 190 0.30 5.70 1.45
CA SER A 190 -0.09 6.22 0.12
C SER A 190 -0.90 5.21 -0.70
N ASN A 191 -0.47 3.95 -0.71
CA ASN A 191 -1.15 2.81 -1.34
C ASN A 191 -2.43 2.34 -0.63
N HIS A 192 -2.87 2.99 0.44
CA HIS A 192 -4.07 2.59 1.16
C HIS A 192 -5.30 2.75 0.28
N ARG A 193 -6.16 1.73 0.27
CA ARG A 193 -7.45 1.71 -0.41
C ARG A 193 -8.55 1.22 0.51
N LEU A 194 -9.70 1.89 0.38
CA LEU A 194 -10.90 1.67 1.18
C LEU A 194 -12.12 1.48 0.29
N ILE A 195 -13.03 0.60 0.73
CA ILE A 195 -14.33 0.41 0.08
C ILE A 195 -15.38 1.24 0.79
N ARG A 196 -15.92 2.22 0.09
CA ARG A 196 -16.97 3.13 0.53
C ARG A 196 -18.30 2.40 0.52
N LEU A 197 -19.04 2.47 1.62
CA LEU A 197 -20.35 1.86 1.80
C LEU A 197 -21.26 2.77 2.62
N LYS A 198 -22.57 2.61 2.45
CA LYS A 198 -23.57 3.37 3.20
C LYS A 198 -24.26 2.45 4.21
N LEU A 199 -24.21 2.80 5.50
CA LEU A 199 -24.87 2.08 6.60
C LEU A 199 -25.76 3.05 7.37
N HIS A 200 -27.07 2.77 7.45
CA HIS A 200 -28.05 3.61 8.17
C HIS A 200 -27.95 5.12 7.88
N ASP A 201 -27.86 5.48 6.60
CA ASP A 201 -27.71 6.86 6.12
C ASP A 201 -26.38 7.55 6.42
N GLU A 202 -25.42 6.83 6.99
CA GLU A 202 -24.06 7.29 7.18
C GLU A 202 -23.12 6.69 6.13
N GLU A 203 -22.12 7.48 5.78
CA GLU A 203 -21.03 7.09 4.90
C GLU A 203 -19.93 6.39 5.73
N TRP A 204 -19.56 5.18 5.31
CA TRP A 204 -18.54 4.35 5.94
C TRP A 204 -17.50 3.90 4.92
N ALA A 205 -16.33 3.52 5.42
CA ALA A 205 -15.24 2.95 4.67
C ALA A 205 -14.83 1.60 5.30
N PHE A 206 -14.74 0.57 4.48
CA PHE A 206 -14.29 -0.76 4.85
C PHE A 206 -12.83 -0.96 4.43
N ASN A 207 -12.04 -1.44 5.39
CA ASN A 207 -10.69 -1.95 5.17
C ASN A 207 -10.64 -3.45 5.50
N ILE A 208 -9.84 -4.22 4.76
CA ILE A 208 -9.75 -5.68 4.91
C ILE A 208 -9.30 -6.13 6.29
N ARG A 209 -8.62 -5.25 7.05
CA ARG A 209 -8.15 -5.54 8.42
C ARG A 209 -9.26 -5.46 9.49
N LEU A 210 -10.52 -5.71 9.12
CA LEU A 210 -11.70 -5.79 10.00
C LEU A 210 -11.98 -4.53 10.83
N MET A 211 -11.79 -3.36 10.21
CA MET A 211 -12.28 -2.09 10.79
C MET A 211 -13.22 -1.42 9.79
N LEU A 212 -14.48 -1.28 10.19
CA LEU A 212 -15.42 -0.33 9.61
C LEU A 212 -15.07 1.06 10.16
N ILE A 213 -14.90 2.04 9.27
CA ILE A 213 -14.50 3.40 9.60
C ILE A 213 -15.65 4.32 9.19
N ILE A 214 -16.12 5.18 10.11
CA ILE A 214 -17.17 6.16 9.81
C ILE A 214 -16.54 7.33 9.05
N MET A 215 -17.06 7.70 7.89
CA MET A 215 -16.52 8.80 7.07
C MET A 215 -16.97 10.20 7.55
N ASN A 216 -18.04 10.29 8.34
CA ASN A 216 -18.66 11.57 8.76
C ASN A 216 -18.44 11.96 10.22
N THR A 217 -17.63 11.23 10.98
CA THR A 217 -17.32 11.64 12.36
C THR A 217 -15.91 12.23 12.45
N PRO A 218 -15.73 13.36 13.16
CA PRO A 218 -14.40 13.90 13.48
C PRO A 218 -13.63 13.04 14.49
N LEU A 219 -14.14 11.83 14.80
CA LEU A 219 -13.58 10.86 15.73
C LEU A 219 -13.02 9.68 14.95
N CYS A 220 -11.95 10.01 14.26
CA CYS A 220 -10.90 9.08 13.96
C CYS A 220 -9.69 9.45 14.82
#